data_AF-S9UE61-F1
#
_entry.id   AF-S9UE61-F1
#
_cell.length_a   1.000
_cell.length_b   1.000
_cell.length_c   1.000
_cell.angle_alpha   90.00
_cell.angle_beta   90.00
_cell.angle_gamma   90.00
#
_symmetry.space_group_name_H-M   'P 1'
#
loop_
_entity.id
_entity.type
_entity.pdbx_description
1 polymer ?
#
loop_
_entity_poly.entity_id
_entity_poly.type
_entity_poly.pdbx_seq_one_letter_code
_entity_poly.pdbx_strand_id
1 'polypeptide(L)'
;MLRRTLRRGVGYTPVNPDTSPMVQYSQYHWHYNFLQTMERPHTINRSLPAPFQSMHSNVNRYTGVWIPTVMHPAFLVALEPQLRKLPHGRSVPKTPVAEVVAEYERLAPLIDDAAARDGWLAKVFQHCAFQRKGAEAMGLWDAHCAPRFMVGSAAPPLALVQAILFCCSKSDHAGWRPIFARCLKDGWNLTPHFDTPQWSYLLKSAGRQGDEAGVQLLLEEMLDVQADLDRLEARSLVLALNAVTDKAIYNYVKRYLFHLGERKIKFLRITYTDLRGHGAAKLRTPLKENDTMYYHVCWHASIRQPQQFSPRQLYFDYTPSTLGGTSHTANAKVDDIVKDKIEKWKAEGLLPEDYVHEDRVYDRTASFKSVARQEKWKKQPKITKNKNVGYSGEL
;
A
#
# COMPACT_ATOMS: atom_id res chain seq x y z
N MET A 1 -39.55 -2.82 65.04
CA MET A 1 -38.99 -1.81 64.11
C MET A 1 -38.63 -2.49 62.79
N LEU A 2 -39.50 -2.38 61.78
CA LEU A 2 -39.24 -2.90 60.43
C LEU A 2 -38.32 -1.91 59.68
N ARG A 3 -37.02 -2.23 59.55
CA ARG A 3 -36.12 -1.53 58.63
C ARG A 3 -36.58 -1.85 57.20
N ARG A 4 -37.24 -0.87 56.56
CA ARG A 4 -37.46 -0.84 55.11
C ARG A 4 -36.09 -0.88 54.41
N THR A 5 -35.68 -2.06 53.95
CA THR A 5 -34.53 -2.21 53.06
C THR A 5 -34.87 -1.58 51.71
N LEU A 6 -34.21 -0.45 51.41
CA LEU A 6 -34.26 0.22 50.11
C LEU A 6 -33.96 -0.78 48.98
N ARG A 7 -34.91 -0.97 48.07
CA ARG A 7 -34.73 -1.67 46.78
C ARG A 7 -33.78 -0.87 45.86
N ARG A 8 -32.48 -0.83 46.20
CA ARG A 8 -31.39 -0.42 45.30
C ARG A 8 -30.31 -1.49 45.35
N GLY A 9 -30.57 -2.65 44.73
CA GLY A 9 -29.66 -3.80 44.78
C GLY A 9 -28.82 -4.01 43.53
N VAL A 10 -29.30 -3.58 42.36
CA VAL A 10 -28.65 -3.76 41.06
C VAL A 10 -28.96 -2.51 40.23
N GLY A 11 -27.95 -1.90 39.62
CA GLY A 11 -28.07 -0.62 38.93
C GLY A 11 -27.44 -0.63 37.53
N TYR A 12 -27.49 0.53 36.88
CA TYR A 12 -26.93 0.74 35.54
C TYR A 12 -25.40 0.62 35.46
N THR A 13 -24.71 0.70 36.60
CA THR A 13 -23.26 0.48 36.66
C THR A 13 -22.99 -1.01 36.76
N PRO A 14 -22.36 -1.63 35.74
CA PRO A 14 -22.05 -3.06 35.79
C PRO A 14 -21.02 -3.33 36.88
N VAL A 15 -21.12 -4.51 37.49
CA VAL A 15 -20.14 -5.00 38.45
C VAL A 15 -18.82 -5.25 37.72
N ASN A 16 -17.71 -4.79 38.29
CA ASN A 16 -16.38 -5.14 37.81
C ASN A 16 -16.04 -6.59 38.25
N PRO A 17 -15.94 -7.56 37.31
CA PRO A 17 -15.78 -8.98 37.65
C PRO A 17 -14.47 -9.30 38.36
N ASP A 18 -13.41 -8.50 38.15
CA ASP A 18 -12.09 -8.72 38.74
C ASP A 18 -11.98 -8.25 40.20
N THR A 19 -12.99 -7.57 40.73
CA THR A 19 -12.98 -7.03 42.10
C THR A 19 -14.11 -7.55 42.97
N SER A 20 -15.14 -8.17 42.37
CA SER A 20 -16.29 -8.67 43.08
C SER A 20 -16.06 -10.11 43.55
N PRO A 21 -15.96 -10.37 44.87
CA PRO A 21 -15.80 -11.73 45.38
C PRO A 21 -17.01 -12.61 45.06
N MET A 22 -18.20 -12.01 44.90
CA MET A 22 -19.40 -12.73 44.48
C MET A 22 -19.32 -13.25 43.03
N VAL A 23 -18.47 -12.65 42.18
CA VAL A 23 -18.18 -13.15 40.82
C VAL A 23 -17.01 -14.12 40.87
N GLN A 24 -15.87 -13.69 41.43
CA GLN A 24 -14.63 -14.49 41.49
C GLN A 24 -14.81 -15.84 42.18
N TYR A 25 -15.64 -15.92 43.22
CA TYR A 25 -15.86 -17.14 43.99
C TYR A 25 -17.21 -17.80 43.70
N SER A 26 -17.88 -17.37 42.62
CA SER A 26 -19.05 -18.08 42.12
C SER A 26 -18.68 -19.44 41.54
N GLN A 27 -19.69 -20.27 41.29
CA GLN A 27 -19.53 -21.59 40.65
C GLN A 27 -18.97 -21.56 39.21
N TYR A 28 -18.90 -20.38 38.57
CA TYR A 28 -18.35 -20.22 37.21
C TYR A 28 -16.89 -19.75 37.20
N HIS A 29 -16.33 -19.50 38.38
CA HIS A 29 -14.96 -19.03 38.58
C HIS A 29 -14.29 -19.86 39.68
N TRP A 30 -13.07 -19.49 40.05
CA TRP A 30 -12.25 -20.27 40.98
C TRP A 30 -12.48 -19.82 42.43
N HIS A 31 -13.29 -20.58 43.18
CA HIS A 31 -13.53 -20.31 44.60
C HIS A 31 -12.22 -20.33 45.40
N TYR A 32 -12.07 -19.45 46.40
CA TYR A 32 -10.88 -19.34 47.24
C TYR A 32 -10.52 -20.61 48.04
N ASN A 33 -11.42 -21.59 48.11
CA ASN A 33 -11.20 -22.86 48.83
C ASN A 33 -10.58 -23.94 47.93
N PHE A 34 -10.48 -23.70 46.63
CA PHE A 34 -9.78 -24.61 45.71
C PHE A 34 -8.27 -24.34 45.68
N LEU A 35 -7.52 -25.27 45.11
CA LEU A 35 -6.08 -25.11 44.87
C LEU A 35 -5.86 -23.99 43.85
N GLN A 36 -5.22 -22.89 44.27
CA GLN A 36 -5.06 -21.66 43.47
C GLN A 36 -3.93 -21.76 42.43
N THR A 37 -3.91 -22.84 41.65
CA THR A 37 -2.89 -23.09 40.62
C THR A 37 -3.31 -22.50 39.28
N MET A 38 -2.34 -22.23 38.41
CA MET A 38 -2.60 -21.85 37.01
C MET A 38 -3.41 -22.96 36.32
N GLU A 39 -4.54 -22.59 35.71
CA GLU A 39 -5.38 -23.54 34.96
C GLU A 39 -4.68 -24.08 33.70
N ARG A 40 -4.07 -23.18 32.90
CA ARG A 40 -3.38 -23.53 31.66
C ARG A 40 -2.32 -22.50 31.28
N PRO A 41 -1.25 -22.89 30.57
CA PRO A 41 -0.32 -21.95 29.98
C PRO A 41 -0.93 -21.27 28.73
N HIS A 42 -0.59 -20.00 28.50
CA HIS A 42 -0.99 -19.24 27.31
C HIS A 42 0.22 -18.75 26.52
N THR A 43 0.56 -19.42 25.42
CA THR A 43 1.67 -19.05 24.54
C THR A 43 1.19 -18.31 23.28
N ILE A 44 0.67 -17.10 23.46
CA ILE A 44 0.04 -16.30 22.39
C ILE A 44 1.07 -15.78 21.39
N ASN A 45 2.11 -15.07 21.86
CA ASN A 45 3.12 -14.45 20.97
C ASN A 45 3.97 -15.49 20.19
N ARG A 46 3.97 -16.75 20.62
CA ARG A 46 4.72 -17.83 19.97
C ARG A 46 3.92 -18.52 18.87
N SER A 47 2.59 -18.52 18.93
CA SER A 47 1.76 -19.22 17.94
C SER A 47 1.58 -18.41 16.65
N LEU A 48 1.21 -17.13 16.77
CA LEU A 48 1.00 -16.25 15.61
C LEU A 48 1.58 -14.86 15.92
N PRO A 49 2.87 -14.62 15.64
CA PRO A 49 3.48 -13.32 15.88
C PRO A 49 2.98 -12.29 14.87
N ALA A 50 2.61 -11.10 15.36
CA ALA A 50 2.31 -9.96 14.50
C ALA A 50 3.61 -9.22 14.14
N PRO A 51 3.84 -8.85 12.87
CA PRO A 51 5.00 -8.06 12.49
C PRO A 51 4.91 -6.64 13.08
N PHE A 52 6.06 -6.08 13.48
CA PHE A 52 6.11 -4.73 14.02
C PHE A 52 5.82 -3.68 12.95
N GLN A 53 4.75 -2.91 13.15
CA GLN A 53 4.41 -1.75 12.33
C GLN A 53 3.96 -0.61 13.25
N SER A 54 4.85 0.36 13.46
CA SER A 54 4.55 1.48 14.34
C SER A 54 3.45 2.39 13.78
N MET A 55 2.71 3.06 14.67
CA MET A 55 1.77 4.12 14.29
C MET A 55 2.53 5.31 13.69
N HIS A 56 3.67 5.66 14.28
CA HIS A 56 4.57 6.71 13.83
C HIS A 56 5.62 6.19 12.83
N SER A 57 6.08 7.05 11.93
CA SER A 57 7.19 6.72 11.03
C SER A 57 8.50 6.55 11.81
N ASN A 58 9.42 5.73 11.31
CA ASN A 58 10.76 5.60 11.87
C ASN A 58 11.51 6.95 11.83
N VAL A 59 11.97 7.42 13.00
CA VAL A 59 12.64 8.71 13.19
C VAL A 59 14.05 8.73 12.59
N ASN A 60 14.73 7.57 12.54
CA ASN A 60 16.13 7.47 12.13
C ASN A 60 16.30 7.11 10.65
N ARG A 61 15.21 6.88 9.90
CA ARG A 61 15.27 6.53 8.47
C ARG A 61 15.87 7.70 7.68
N TYR A 62 16.79 7.42 6.76
CA TYR A 62 17.21 8.42 5.78
C TYR A 62 16.03 8.79 4.86
N THR A 63 15.57 10.04 4.94
CA THR A 63 14.41 10.57 4.20
C THR A 63 14.83 11.20 2.87
N GLY A 64 15.60 10.47 2.07
CA GLY A 64 16.10 10.92 0.78
C GLY A 64 16.51 9.74 -0.11
N VAL A 65 16.98 10.04 -1.31
CA VAL A 65 17.60 9.04 -2.19
C VAL A 65 19.08 8.94 -1.82
N TRP A 66 19.53 7.76 -1.39
CA TRP A 66 20.92 7.56 -1.02
C TRP A 66 21.75 7.34 -2.28
N ILE A 67 22.65 8.27 -2.57
CA ILE A 67 23.59 8.14 -3.69
C ILE A 67 24.94 7.69 -3.10
N PRO A 68 25.35 6.42 -3.27
CA PRO A 68 26.61 5.94 -2.75
C PRO A 68 27.78 6.61 -3.48
N THR A 69 28.81 6.99 -2.74
CA THR A 69 30.06 7.47 -3.34
C THR A 69 30.90 6.25 -3.74
N VAL A 70 30.70 5.77 -4.96
CA VAL A 70 31.44 4.63 -5.50
C VAL A 70 32.65 5.16 -6.25
N MET A 71 33.76 5.41 -5.53
CA MET A 71 35.02 5.87 -6.10
C MET A 71 36.18 5.14 -5.40
N HIS A 72 37.27 4.88 -6.13
CA HIS A 72 38.47 4.29 -5.53
C HIS A 72 39.05 5.23 -4.46
N PRO A 73 39.55 4.71 -3.31
CA PRO A 73 40.07 5.54 -2.22
C PRO A 73 41.15 6.55 -2.62
N ALA A 74 41.97 6.23 -3.63
CA ALA A 74 42.97 7.16 -4.17
C ALA A 74 42.32 8.44 -4.73
N PHE A 75 41.24 8.31 -5.50
CA PHE A 75 40.50 9.46 -6.04
C PHE A 75 39.69 10.18 -4.97
N LEU A 76 39.20 9.47 -3.95
CA LEU A 76 38.52 10.10 -2.82
C LEU A 76 39.43 11.08 -2.08
N VAL A 77 40.70 10.72 -1.89
CA VAL A 77 41.71 11.59 -1.27
C VAL A 77 42.13 12.69 -2.25
N ALA A 78 42.44 12.35 -3.50
CA ALA A 78 42.91 13.32 -4.49
C ALA A 78 41.88 14.41 -4.83
N LEU A 79 40.58 14.06 -4.81
CA LEU A 79 39.48 14.98 -5.12
C LEU A 79 38.79 15.51 -3.86
N GLU A 80 39.35 15.29 -2.67
CA GLU A 80 38.74 15.72 -1.41
C GLU A 80 38.36 17.22 -1.41
N PRO A 81 39.20 18.17 -1.87
CA PRO A 81 38.84 19.60 -1.88
C PRO A 81 37.56 19.92 -2.67
N GLN A 82 37.30 19.16 -3.73
CA GLN A 82 36.17 19.28 -4.63
C GLN A 82 34.96 18.52 -4.08
N LEU A 83 35.18 17.29 -3.60
CA LEU A 83 34.15 16.44 -3.01
C LEU A 83 33.60 17.01 -1.70
N ARG A 84 34.40 17.78 -0.94
CA ARG A 84 33.94 18.48 0.28
C ARG A 84 32.84 19.51 0.01
N LYS A 85 32.75 20.02 -1.21
CA LYS A 85 31.70 20.95 -1.66
C LYS A 85 30.40 20.25 -2.02
N LEU A 86 30.43 18.92 -2.11
CA LEU A 86 29.31 18.08 -2.55
C LEU A 86 28.64 17.35 -1.36
N PRO A 87 27.40 16.86 -1.55
CA PRO A 87 26.69 16.12 -0.51
C PRO A 87 27.41 14.81 -0.14
N HIS A 88 27.80 14.71 1.12
CA HIS A 88 28.30 13.49 1.75
C HIS A 88 27.33 12.99 2.82
N GLY A 89 27.67 11.92 3.55
CA GLY A 89 26.76 11.25 4.48
C GLY A 89 25.92 12.20 5.35
N ARG A 90 24.62 12.29 5.05
CA ARG A 90 23.62 13.13 5.73
C ARG A 90 23.94 14.64 5.80
N SER A 91 24.91 15.12 5.03
CA SER A 91 25.35 16.51 4.97
C SER A 91 25.08 17.08 3.58
N VAL A 92 24.55 18.31 3.52
CA VAL A 92 24.27 19.01 2.27
C VAL A 92 24.95 20.38 2.33
N PRO A 93 26.17 20.51 1.79
CA PRO A 93 26.85 21.80 1.66
C PRO A 93 26.03 22.77 0.81
N LYS A 94 26.22 24.08 1.03
CA LYS A 94 25.50 25.15 0.33
C LYS A 94 26.30 25.80 -0.81
N THR A 95 27.34 25.12 -1.30
CA THR A 95 28.19 25.63 -2.37
C THR A 95 27.35 25.94 -3.63
N PRO A 96 27.53 27.08 -4.30
CA PRO A 96 26.79 27.40 -5.52
C PRO A 96 26.95 26.33 -6.61
N VAL A 97 25.86 25.97 -7.30
CA VAL A 97 25.90 24.96 -8.37
C VAL A 97 26.88 25.34 -9.49
N ALA A 98 26.95 26.62 -9.87
CA ALA A 98 27.84 27.08 -10.93
C ALA A 98 29.32 26.77 -10.63
N GLU A 99 29.74 26.89 -9.36
CA GLU A 99 31.11 26.57 -8.94
C GLU A 99 31.40 25.07 -9.10
N VAL A 100 30.49 24.22 -8.60
CA VAL A 100 30.64 22.77 -8.64
C VAL A 100 30.66 22.24 -10.08
N VAL A 101 29.79 22.78 -10.94
CA VAL A 101 29.72 22.40 -12.37
C VAL A 101 31.00 22.82 -13.09
N ALA A 102 31.44 24.08 -12.92
CA ALA A 102 32.66 24.57 -13.55
C ALA A 102 33.92 23.79 -13.10
N GLU A 103 33.98 23.38 -11.83
CA GLU A 103 35.08 22.55 -11.34
C GLU A 103 35.07 21.15 -11.94
N TYR A 104 33.89 20.54 -12.07
CA TYR A 104 33.75 19.24 -12.72
C TYR A 104 34.20 19.31 -14.18
N GLU A 105 33.69 20.27 -14.95
CA GLU A 105 34.07 20.43 -16.36
C GLU A 105 35.56 20.69 -16.56
N ARG A 106 36.19 21.44 -15.65
CA ARG A 106 37.62 21.76 -15.70
C ARG A 106 38.51 20.57 -15.35
N LEU A 107 38.15 19.77 -14.35
CA LEU A 107 39.03 18.76 -13.75
C LEU A 107 38.69 17.32 -14.14
N ALA A 108 37.43 17.02 -14.45
CA ALA A 108 37.01 15.67 -14.84
C ALA A 108 37.80 15.11 -16.05
N PRO A 109 38.15 15.91 -17.09
CA PRO A 109 38.97 15.40 -18.19
C PRO A 109 40.39 14.96 -17.79
N LEU A 110 40.91 15.40 -16.64
CA LEU A 110 42.24 15.05 -16.15
C LEU A 110 42.27 13.69 -15.43
N ILE A 111 41.11 13.12 -15.11
CA ILE A 111 40.97 11.86 -14.40
C ILE A 111 40.78 10.76 -15.45
N ASP A 112 41.72 9.83 -15.59
CA ASP A 112 41.56 8.68 -16.50
C ASP A 112 40.93 7.47 -15.79
N ASP A 113 39.74 7.67 -15.23
CA ASP A 113 38.94 6.61 -14.61
C ASP A 113 37.45 6.94 -14.78
N ALA A 114 36.74 6.09 -15.55
CA ALA A 114 35.33 6.31 -15.84
C ALA A 114 34.44 6.19 -14.59
N ALA A 115 34.76 5.26 -13.68
CA ALA A 115 33.99 5.06 -12.45
C ALA A 115 34.16 6.23 -11.48
N ALA A 116 35.36 6.80 -11.37
CA ALA A 116 35.64 7.98 -10.58
C ALA A 116 34.93 9.22 -11.15
N ARG A 117 34.98 9.42 -12.48
CA ARG A 117 34.24 10.53 -13.13
C ARG A 117 32.73 10.38 -12.95
N ASP A 118 32.18 9.20 -13.19
CA ASP A 118 30.74 8.95 -13.07
C ASP A 118 30.26 9.01 -11.61
N GLY A 119 31.09 8.56 -10.66
CA GLY A 119 30.84 8.66 -9.22
C GLY A 119 30.86 10.10 -8.71
N TRP A 120 31.81 10.91 -9.18
CA TRP A 120 31.84 12.35 -8.90
C TRP A 120 30.64 13.05 -9.54
N LEU A 121 30.33 12.75 -10.80
CA LEU A 121 29.20 13.32 -11.52
C LEU A 121 27.86 13.00 -10.84
N ALA A 122 27.67 11.78 -10.32
CA ALA A 122 26.49 11.42 -9.53
C ALA A 122 26.31 12.34 -8.31
N LYS A 123 27.41 12.75 -7.67
CA LYS A 123 27.37 13.72 -6.56
C LYS A 123 27.05 15.13 -7.01
N VAL A 124 27.54 15.56 -8.17
CA VAL A 124 27.13 16.83 -8.81
C VAL A 124 25.63 16.83 -9.09
N PHE A 125 25.08 15.77 -9.68
CA PHE A 125 23.63 15.63 -9.91
C PHE A 125 22.82 15.70 -8.61
N GLN A 126 23.27 15.01 -7.56
CA GLN A 126 22.63 15.04 -6.24
C GLN A 126 22.63 16.46 -5.64
N HIS A 127 23.74 17.20 -5.80
CA HIS A 127 23.86 18.59 -5.36
C HIS A 127 22.91 19.52 -6.10
N CYS A 128 22.89 19.44 -7.43
CA CYS A 128 21.96 20.18 -8.28
C CYS A 128 20.49 19.88 -7.91
N ALA A 129 20.18 18.62 -7.56
CA ALA A 129 18.84 18.20 -7.14
C ALA A 129 18.39 18.91 -5.85
N PHE A 130 19.27 19.03 -4.85
CA PHE A 130 18.97 19.74 -3.60
C PHE A 130 18.72 21.23 -3.83
N GLN A 131 19.38 21.83 -4.82
CA GLN A 131 19.19 23.24 -5.20
C GLN A 131 18.15 23.45 -6.30
N ARG A 132 17.48 22.39 -6.77
CA ARG A 132 16.47 22.41 -7.84
C ARG A 132 16.99 23.00 -9.16
N LYS A 133 18.26 22.75 -9.47
CA LYS A 133 18.95 23.18 -10.68
C LYS A 133 18.96 22.09 -11.74
N GLY A 134 17.76 21.74 -12.20
CA GLY A 134 17.55 20.65 -13.16
C GLY A 134 18.08 20.95 -14.55
N ALA A 135 17.97 22.20 -15.03
CA ALA A 135 18.43 22.56 -16.37
C ALA A 135 19.96 22.47 -16.48
N GLU A 136 20.68 22.99 -15.49
CA GLU A 136 22.14 22.92 -15.41
C GLU A 136 22.62 21.46 -15.31
N ALA A 137 21.91 20.63 -14.53
CA ALA A 137 22.19 19.21 -14.44
C ALA A 137 21.97 18.47 -15.77
N MET A 138 20.89 18.79 -16.48
CA MET A 138 20.60 18.15 -17.77
C MET A 138 21.58 18.57 -18.87
N GLY A 139 22.16 19.78 -18.80
CA GLY A 139 23.29 20.15 -19.65
C GLY A 139 24.49 19.21 -19.48
N LEU A 140 24.83 18.84 -18.23
CA LEU A 140 25.87 17.85 -17.95
C LEU A 140 25.51 16.45 -18.46
N TRP A 141 24.23 16.07 -18.36
CA TRP A 141 23.74 14.81 -18.93
C TRP A 141 23.94 14.76 -20.44
N ASP A 142 23.53 15.81 -21.15
CA ASP A 142 23.64 15.89 -22.61
C ASP A 142 25.11 15.91 -23.06
N ALA A 143 25.99 16.58 -22.31
CA ALA A 143 27.41 16.68 -22.63
C ALA A 143 28.20 15.38 -22.35
N HIS A 144 27.96 14.74 -21.20
CA HIS A 144 28.85 13.67 -20.70
C HIS A 144 28.22 12.28 -20.65
N CYS A 145 26.90 12.16 -20.55
CA CYS A 145 26.23 10.88 -20.28
C CYS A 145 25.42 10.37 -21.48
N ALA A 146 24.58 11.22 -22.07
CA ALA A 146 23.70 10.83 -23.18
C ALA A 146 24.46 10.22 -24.37
N PRO A 147 25.61 10.76 -24.82
CA PRO A 147 26.38 10.16 -25.92
C PRO A 147 26.89 8.75 -25.60
N ARG A 148 27.23 8.49 -24.33
CA ARG A 148 27.79 7.20 -23.88
C ARG A 148 26.71 6.14 -23.64
N PHE A 149 25.59 6.53 -23.04
CA PHE A 149 24.61 5.58 -22.51
C PHE A 149 23.32 5.48 -23.33
N MET A 150 22.87 6.57 -23.97
CA MET A 150 21.62 6.54 -24.76
C MET A 150 21.85 6.09 -26.21
N VAL A 151 23.00 6.46 -26.76
CA VAL A 151 23.43 6.10 -28.12
C VAL A 151 24.34 4.88 -28.11
N GLY A 152 25.22 4.77 -27.10
CA GLY A 152 26.09 3.62 -26.91
C GLY A 152 25.38 2.39 -26.30
N SER A 153 26.11 1.27 -26.22
CA SER A 153 25.65 0.01 -25.62
C SER A 153 26.01 -0.14 -24.14
N ALA A 154 26.75 0.81 -23.57
CA ALA A 154 27.22 0.72 -22.19
C ALA A 154 26.07 0.96 -21.20
N ALA A 155 26.03 0.17 -20.13
CA ALA A 155 25.11 0.41 -19.01
C ALA A 155 25.74 1.43 -18.04
N PRO A 156 25.01 2.49 -17.64
CA PRO A 156 25.48 3.45 -16.64
C PRO A 156 25.52 2.85 -15.23
N PRO A 157 26.40 3.36 -14.35
CA PRO A 157 26.37 2.99 -12.93
C PRO A 157 25.03 3.34 -12.27
N LEU A 158 24.50 2.45 -11.42
CA LEU A 158 23.22 2.65 -10.71
C LEU A 158 23.16 3.99 -9.96
N ALA A 159 24.23 4.35 -9.26
CA ALA A 159 24.30 5.59 -8.47
C ALA A 159 24.12 6.84 -9.35
N LEU A 160 24.67 6.82 -10.57
CA LEU A 160 24.53 7.91 -11.53
C LEU A 160 23.08 8.04 -12.00
N VAL A 161 22.45 6.93 -12.39
CA VAL A 161 21.04 6.91 -12.83
C VAL A 161 20.10 7.37 -11.72
N GLN A 162 20.27 6.88 -10.49
CA GLN A 162 19.48 7.30 -9.35
C GLN A 162 19.62 8.81 -9.09
N ALA A 163 20.85 9.35 -9.17
CA ALA A 163 21.10 10.77 -8.97
C ALA A 163 20.45 11.64 -10.06
N ILE A 164 20.53 11.23 -11.33
CA ILE A 164 19.91 11.93 -12.46
C ILE A 164 18.38 11.91 -12.31
N LEU A 165 17.78 10.73 -12.10
CA LEU A 165 16.34 10.59 -11.93
C LEU A 165 15.84 11.37 -10.71
N PHE A 166 16.60 11.38 -9.61
CA PHE A 166 16.31 12.20 -8.43
C PHE A 166 16.35 13.70 -8.76
N CYS A 167 17.35 14.16 -9.53
CA CYS A 167 17.47 15.54 -9.95
C CYS A 167 16.32 16.00 -10.84
N CYS A 168 15.98 15.20 -11.86
CA CYS A 168 14.83 15.46 -12.72
C CYS A 168 13.53 15.52 -11.90
N SER A 169 13.35 14.58 -10.97
CA SER A 169 12.17 14.53 -10.09
C SER A 169 12.07 15.71 -9.13
N LYS A 170 13.20 16.21 -8.61
CA LYS A 170 13.24 17.37 -7.71
C LYS A 170 12.93 18.69 -8.41
N SER A 171 13.32 18.78 -9.68
CA SER A 171 13.21 19.98 -10.51
C SER A 171 11.99 19.97 -11.44
N ASP A 172 11.19 18.89 -11.41
CA ASP A 172 10.03 18.70 -12.28
C ASP A 172 10.38 18.74 -13.78
N HIS A 173 11.53 18.17 -14.15
CA HIS A 173 12.09 18.20 -15.51
C HIS A 173 11.67 16.96 -16.34
N ALA A 174 11.13 17.17 -17.54
CA ALA A 174 10.55 16.10 -18.39
C ALA A 174 11.56 15.05 -18.90
N GLY A 175 12.87 15.37 -18.88
CA GLY A 175 13.95 14.45 -19.29
C GLY A 175 14.07 13.16 -18.47
N TRP A 176 13.33 13.00 -17.37
CA TRP A 176 13.31 11.75 -16.58
C TRP A 176 12.75 10.56 -17.37
N ARG A 177 11.74 10.77 -18.22
CA ARG A 177 10.98 9.70 -18.87
C ARG A 177 11.82 8.83 -19.81
N PRO A 178 12.59 9.37 -20.78
CA PRO A 178 13.42 8.53 -21.66
C PRO A 178 14.50 7.76 -20.88
N ILE A 179 15.05 8.36 -19.82
CA ILE A 179 16.05 7.71 -18.95
C ILE A 179 15.39 6.55 -18.18
N PHE A 180 14.20 6.77 -17.62
CA PHE A 180 13.46 5.75 -16.90
C PHE A 180 13.05 4.58 -17.80
N ALA A 181 12.59 4.86 -19.03
CA ALA A 181 12.25 3.81 -20.00
C ALA A 181 13.43 2.89 -20.32
N ARG A 182 14.66 3.43 -20.35
CA ARG A 182 15.89 2.62 -20.49
C ARG A 182 16.23 1.80 -19.25
N CYS A 183 15.66 2.10 -18.08
CA CYS A 183 15.92 1.34 -16.85
C CYS A 183 15.07 0.08 -16.72
N LEU A 184 14.06 -0.10 -17.57
CA LEU A 184 13.17 -1.26 -17.59
C LEU A 184 13.91 -2.56 -17.99
N LYS A 185 13.22 -3.70 -17.92
CA LYS A 185 13.75 -5.04 -18.21
C LYS A 185 14.49 -5.15 -19.55
N ASP A 186 13.96 -4.52 -20.60
CA ASP A 186 14.53 -4.58 -21.95
C ASP A 186 15.76 -3.67 -22.14
N GLY A 187 16.08 -2.84 -21.15
CA GLY A 187 17.22 -1.93 -21.17
C GLY A 187 18.29 -2.29 -20.14
N TRP A 188 18.63 -1.34 -19.27
CA TRP A 188 19.64 -1.52 -18.22
C TRP A 188 19.15 -2.33 -17.02
N ASN A 189 17.84 -2.61 -16.91
CA ASN A 189 17.23 -3.39 -15.84
C ASN A 189 17.65 -2.94 -14.42
N LEU A 190 17.61 -1.62 -14.18
CA LEU A 190 18.04 -1.00 -12.92
C LEU A 190 16.87 -0.75 -11.95
N THR A 191 15.63 -0.86 -12.42
CA THR A 191 14.41 -0.57 -11.64
C THR A 191 14.26 -1.40 -10.36
N PRO A 192 14.67 -2.69 -10.28
CA PRO A 192 14.53 -3.45 -9.02
C PRO A 192 15.42 -2.93 -7.89
N HIS A 193 16.45 -2.13 -8.21
CA HIS A 193 17.41 -1.61 -7.25
C HIS A 193 17.05 -0.20 -6.73
N PHE A 194 15.87 0.33 -7.08
CA PHE A 194 15.42 1.63 -6.64
C PHE A 194 14.81 1.60 -5.24
N ASP A 195 15.32 2.46 -4.35
CA ASP A 195 14.77 2.64 -3.01
C ASP A 195 13.35 3.25 -3.06
N THR A 196 12.54 3.02 -2.03
CA THR A 196 11.19 3.62 -1.89
C THR A 196 11.15 5.15 -2.07
N PRO A 197 12.12 5.94 -1.57
CA PRO A 197 12.14 7.39 -1.82
C PRO A 197 12.30 7.74 -3.29
N GLN A 198 13.05 6.94 -4.08
CA GLN A 198 13.21 7.16 -5.53
C GLN A 198 11.85 7.17 -6.23
N TRP A 199 11.06 6.12 -5.98
CA TRP A 199 9.68 6.00 -6.48
C TRP A 199 8.79 7.15 -6.00
N SER A 200 8.92 7.55 -4.73
CA SER A 200 8.15 8.65 -4.16
C SER A 200 8.47 10.00 -4.83
N TYR A 201 9.72 10.25 -5.21
CA TYR A 201 10.10 11.45 -5.94
C TYR A 201 9.62 11.43 -7.39
N LEU A 202 9.78 10.30 -8.09
CA LEU A 202 9.31 10.11 -9.47
C LEU A 202 7.80 10.33 -9.59
N LEU A 203 7.00 9.65 -8.76
CA LEU A 203 5.54 9.80 -8.73
C LEU A 203 5.10 11.24 -8.43
N LYS A 204 5.75 11.87 -7.45
CA LYS A 204 5.47 13.26 -7.06
C LYS A 204 5.74 14.24 -8.21
N SER A 205 6.77 13.98 -9.00
CA SER A 205 7.15 14.83 -10.13
C SER A 205 6.24 14.59 -11.34
N ALA A 206 6.00 13.33 -11.71
CA ALA A 206 5.08 12.97 -12.79
C ALA A 206 3.68 13.56 -12.55
N GLY A 207 3.18 13.46 -11.31
CA GLY A 207 1.91 14.06 -10.92
C GLY A 207 1.86 15.60 -11.01
N ARG A 208 2.97 16.29 -10.74
CA ARG A 208 3.05 17.76 -10.91
C ARG A 208 3.12 18.19 -12.36
N GLN A 209 3.85 17.42 -13.18
CA GLN A 209 3.95 17.65 -14.61
C GLN A 209 2.63 17.33 -15.33
N GLY A 210 1.76 16.51 -14.73
CA GLY A 210 0.53 16.06 -15.37
C GLY A 210 0.75 14.95 -16.39
N ASP A 211 1.85 14.19 -16.28
CA ASP A 211 2.16 13.08 -17.19
C ASP A 211 1.43 11.81 -16.74
N GLU A 212 0.19 11.65 -17.17
CA GLU A 212 -0.67 10.51 -16.81
C GLU A 212 -0.09 9.18 -17.30
N ALA A 213 0.45 9.15 -18.52
CA ALA A 213 1.10 7.97 -19.08
C ALA A 213 2.38 7.62 -18.30
N GLY A 214 3.14 8.62 -17.88
CA GLY A 214 4.28 8.45 -16.97
C GLY A 214 3.86 7.92 -15.60
N VAL A 215 2.72 8.37 -15.05
CA VAL A 215 2.16 7.81 -13.81
C VAL A 215 1.79 6.34 -14.00
N GLN A 216 1.09 5.98 -15.08
CA GLN A 216 0.77 4.58 -15.36
C GLN A 216 2.02 3.71 -15.44
N LEU A 217 3.01 4.13 -16.24
CA LEU A 217 4.29 3.43 -16.40
C LEU A 217 4.98 3.19 -15.06
N LEU A 218 5.05 4.22 -14.20
CA LEU A 218 5.65 4.10 -12.87
C LEU A 218 4.88 3.12 -11.98
N LEU A 219 3.54 3.17 -11.99
CA LEU A 219 2.72 2.26 -11.17
C LEU A 219 2.84 0.80 -11.64
N GLU A 220 2.81 0.55 -12.95
CA GLU A 220 3.03 -0.77 -13.54
C GLU A 220 4.38 -1.35 -13.15
N GLU A 221 5.45 -0.59 -13.35
CA GLU A 221 6.80 -1.04 -13.03
C GLU A 221 6.98 -1.29 -11.53
N MET A 222 6.42 -0.43 -10.67
CA MET A 222 6.50 -0.61 -9.21
C MET A 222 5.80 -1.89 -8.73
N LEU A 223 4.72 -2.31 -9.39
CA LEU A 223 4.05 -3.56 -9.07
C LEU A 223 4.88 -4.76 -9.54
N ASP A 224 5.44 -4.68 -10.74
CA ASP A 224 6.24 -5.74 -11.35
C ASP A 224 7.57 -5.98 -10.59
N VAL A 225 8.28 -4.91 -10.21
CA VAL A 225 9.52 -4.99 -9.41
C VAL A 225 9.28 -5.22 -7.92
N GLN A 226 8.03 -5.40 -7.50
CA GLN A 226 7.63 -5.64 -6.10
C GLN A 226 8.12 -4.55 -5.14
N ALA A 227 7.99 -3.28 -5.55
CA ALA A 227 8.29 -2.16 -4.67
C ALA A 227 7.39 -2.17 -3.42
N ASP A 228 7.89 -1.66 -2.30
CA ASP A 228 7.13 -1.57 -1.03
C ASP A 228 6.03 -0.50 -1.12
N LEU A 229 4.86 -0.89 -1.67
CA LEU A 229 3.75 0.02 -1.98
C LEU A 229 3.14 0.68 -0.73
N ASP A 230 3.06 -0.06 0.38
CA ASP A 230 2.48 0.43 1.62
C ASP A 230 3.38 1.47 2.31
N ARG A 231 4.70 1.36 2.14
CA ARG A 231 5.67 2.31 2.71
C ARG A 231 6.02 3.50 1.81
N LEU A 232 5.42 3.60 0.62
CA LEU A 232 5.51 4.81 -0.20
C LEU A 232 4.97 6.03 0.57
N GLU A 233 5.47 7.22 0.27
CA GLU A 233 4.90 8.44 0.83
C GLU A 233 3.45 8.62 0.32
N ALA A 234 2.47 8.83 1.21
CA ALA A 234 1.08 9.01 0.78
C ALA A 234 0.90 10.25 -0.12
N ARG A 235 1.65 11.32 0.17
CA ARG A 235 1.63 12.57 -0.59
C ARG A 235 2.08 12.41 -2.03
N SER A 236 3.07 11.56 -2.32
CA SER A 236 3.52 11.34 -3.70
C SER A 236 2.49 10.60 -4.53
N LEU A 237 1.88 9.55 -3.95
CA LEU A 237 0.78 8.82 -4.59
C LEU A 237 -0.42 9.72 -4.86
N VAL A 238 -0.86 10.53 -3.88
CA VAL A 238 -1.98 11.45 -4.10
C VAL A 238 -1.71 12.43 -5.24
N LEU A 239 -0.50 13.01 -5.30
CA LEU A 239 -0.13 13.92 -6.39
C LEU A 239 -0.14 13.22 -7.76
N ALA A 240 0.36 11.98 -7.83
CA ALA A 240 0.36 11.18 -9.06
C ALA A 240 -1.06 10.83 -9.50
N LEU A 241 -1.89 10.31 -8.59
CA LEU A 241 -3.27 9.92 -8.89
C LEU A 241 -4.12 11.13 -9.28
N ASN A 242 -3.95 12.28 -8.62
CA ASN A 242 -4.69 13.51 -8.93
C ASN A 242 -4.43 14.02 -10.35
N ALA A 243 -3.32 13.66 -10.97
CA ALA A 243 -3.02 14.06 -12.34
C ALA A 243 -3.84 13.30 -13.39
N VAL A 244 -4.39 12.12 -13.05
CA VAL A 244 -5.06 11.24 -14.01
C VAL A 244 -6.46 11.74 -14.32
N THR A 245 -6.70 12.07 -15.59
CA THR A 245 -8.00 12.48 -16.13
C THR A 245 -8.47 11.57 -17.27
N ASP A 246 -7.55 10.88 -17.93
CA ASP A 246 -7.83 9.91 -18.98
C ASP A 246 -8.64 8.71 -18.46
N LYS A 247 -9.64 8.30 -19.25
CA LYS A 247 -10.58 7.24 -18.87
C LYS A 247 -9.94 5.85 -18.81
N ALA A 248 -9.02 5.54 -19.71
CA ALA A 248 -8.35 4.24 -19.74
C ALA A 248 -7.40 4.12 -18.54
N ILE A 249 -6.59 5.15 -18.30
CA ILE A 249 -5.66 5.22 -17.16
C ILE A 249 -6.43 5.22 -15.83
N TYR A 250 -7.55 5.93 -15.74
CA TYR A 250 -8.43 5.90 -14.58
C TYR A 250 -8.89 4.46 -14.25
N ASN A 251 -9.34 3.69 -15.25
CA ASN A 251 -9.76 2.30 -15.05
C ASN A 251 -8.60 1.39 -14.62
N TYR A 252 -7.39 1.62 -15.13
CA TYR A 252 -6.18 0.96 -14.64
C TYR A 252 -5.95 1.28 -13.16
N VAL A 253 -5.99 2.57 -12.78
CA VAL A 253 -5.83 3.02 -11.39
C VAL A 253 -6.83 2.37 -10.44
N LYS A 254 -8.10 2.21 -10.84
CA LYS A 254 -9.11 1.51 -9.99
C LYS A 254 -8.65 0.10 -9.61
N ARG A 255 -8.14 -0.65 -10.60
CA ARG A 255 -7.61 -2.00 -10.39
C ARG A 255 -6.34 -1.94 -9.55
N TYR A 256 -5.45 -0.98 -9.86
CA TYR A 256 -4.20 -0.79 -9.17
C TYR A 256 -4.36 -0.54 -7.66
N LEU A 257 -5.35 0.28 -7.26
CA LEU A 257 -5.62 0.60 -5.86
C LEU A 257 -5.89 -0.65 -5.00
N PHE A 258 -6.34 -1.76 -5.60
CA PHE A 258 -6.54 -3.00 -4.85
C PHE A 258 -5.25 -3.64 -4.33
N HIS A 259 -4.09 -3.34 -4.92
CA HIS A 259 -2.79 -3.84 -4.47
C HIS A 259 -2.29 -3.15 -3.18
N LEU A 260 -2.92 -2.06 -2.77
CA LEU A 260 -2.56 -1.35 -1.55
C LEU A 260 -3.22 -1.98 -0.31
N GLY A 261 -2.53 -1.91 0.82
CA GLY A 261 -3.03 -2.37 2.11
C GLY A 261 -4.15 -1.49 2.66
N GLU A 262 -4.97 -2.04 3.56
CA GLU A 262 -6.12 -1.34 4.15
C GLU A 262 -5.72 -0.03 4.86
N ARG A 263 -4.67 -0.10 5.70
CA ARG A 263 -4.11 1.07 6.39
C ARG A 263 -3.65 2.13 5.40
N LYS A 264 -2.97 1.72 4.33
CA LYS A 264 -2.44 2.63 3.31
C LYS A 264 -3.56 3.37 2.59
N ILE A 265 -4.61 2.67 2.17
CA ILE A 265 -5.78 3.25 1.51
C ILE A 265 -6.50 4.26 2.43
N LYS A 266 -6.66 3.92 3.73
CA LYS A 266 -7.23 4.86 4.72
C LYS A 266 -6.41 6.16 4.78
N PHE A 267 -5.08 6.07 4.86
CA PHE A 267 -4.23 7.25 4.90
C PHE A 267 -4.13 7.98 3.56
N LEU A 268 -4.32 7.29 2.42
CA LEU A 268 -4.45 7.95 1.11
C LEU A 268 -5.68 8.85 1.07
N ARG A 269 -6.85 8.36 1.51
CA ARG A 269 -8.06 9.18 1.63
C ARG A 269 -7.81 10.41 2.52
N ILE A 270 -7.29 10.21 3.73
CA ILE A 270 -7.02 11.30 4.68
C ILE A 270 -6.06 12.33 4.06
N THR A 271 -4.99 11.85 3.42
CA THR A 271 -4.00 12.72 2.78
C THR A 271 -4.61 13.49 1.61
N TYR A 272 -5.45 12.85 0.80
CA TYR A 272 -6.10 13.53 -0.32
C TYR A 272 -7.05 14.63 0.18
N THR A 273 -7.91 14.32 1.15
CA THR A 273 -8.82 15.31 1.76
C THR A 273 -8.05 16.48 2.39
N ASP A 274 -6.96 16.22 3.11
CA ASP A 274 -6.13 17.27 3.70
C ASP A 274 -5.44 18.15 2.65
N LEU A 275 -4.82 17.55 1.63
CA LEU A 275 -4.06 18.29 0.61
C LEU A 275 -4.93 19.18 -0.30
N ARG A 276 -6.22 18.85 -0.47
CA ARG A 276 -7.18 19.70 -1.18
C ARG A 276 -7.97 20.64 -0.25
N GLY A 277 -7.90 20.42 1.06
CA GLY A 277 -8.61 21.19 2.08
C GLY A 277 -7.63 22.03 2.92
N HIS A 278 -7.67 21.87 4.25
CA HIS A 278 -6.87 22.65 5.20
C HIS A 278 -5.35 22.59 4.94
N GLY A 279 -4.85 21.47 4.40
CA GLY A 279 -3.46 21.23 4.11
C GLY A 279 -2.98 21.74 2.74
N ALA A 280 -3.79 22.48 1.98
CA ALA A 280 -3.39 22.99 0.65
C ALA A 280 -2.08 23.79 0.69
N ALA A 281 -1.87 24.61 1.72
CA ALA A 281 -0.65 25.39 1.92
C ALA A 281 0.62 24.55 2.18
N LYS A 282 0.47 23.25 2.49
CA LYS A 282 1.62 22.33 2.65
C LYS A 282 2.30 22.04 1.31
N LEU A 283 1.64 22.33 0.18
CA LEU A 283 2.17 22.14 -1.16
C LEU A 283 2.80 23.43 -1.69
N ARG A 284 4.01 23.32 -2.25
CA ARG A 284 4.64 24.43 -3.00
C ARG A 284 3.79 24.85 -4.20
N THR A 285 3.19 23.87 -4.86
CA THR A 285 2.32 24.06 -6.02
C THR A 285 0.97 23.45 -5.64
N PRO A 286 -0.13 24.21 -5.68
CA PRO A 286 -1.45 23.71 -5.29
C PRO A 286 -1.89 22.55 -6.18
N LEU A 287 -2.76 21.69 -5.65
CA LEU A 287 -3.41 20.63 -6.43
C LEU A 287 -4.36 21.27 -7.45
N LYS A 288 -4.41 20.69 -8.65
CA LYS A 288 -5.51 20.92 -9.59
C LYS A 288 -6.73 20.13 -9.14
N GLU A 289 -7.92 20.67 -9.34
CA GLU A 289 -9.16 19.98 -8.97
C GLU A 289 -9.37 18.73 -9.82
N ASN A 290 -9.55 17.59 -9.15
CA ASN A 290 -9.88 16.31 -9.78
C ASN A 290 -10.87 15.57 -8.87
N ASP A 291 -12.15 15.90 -9.03
CA ASP A 291 -13.21 15.38 -8.17
C ASP A 291 -13.51 13.90 -8.43
N THR A 292 -13.36 13.44 -9.66
CA THR A 292 -13.60 12.05 -10.03
C THR A 292 -12.59 11.14 -9.33
N MET A 293 -11.30 11.48 -9.36
CA MET A 293 -10.27 10.71 -8.67
C MET A 293 -10.38 10.82 -7.16
N TYR A 294 -10.63 12.02 -6.63
CA TYR A 294 -10.81 12.21 -5.19
C TYR A 294 -11.98 11.38 -4.65
N TYR A 295 -13.13 11.43 -5.31
CA TYR A 295 -14.30 10.65 -4.96
C TYR A 295 -13.98 9.15 -5.02
N HIS A 296 -13.30 8.70 -6.08
CA HIS A 296 -12.95 7.29 -6.21
C HIS A 296 -12.01 6.79 -5.11
N VAL A 297 -11.02 7.60 -4.70
CA VAL A 297 -10.13 7.25 -3.57
C VAL A 297 -10.93 7.17 -2.25
N CYS A 298 -11.87 8.09 -2.03
CA CYS A 298 -12.76 8.04 -0.87
C CYS A 298 -13.66 6.79 -0.89
N TRP A 299 -14.28 6.50 -2.03
CA TRP A 299 -15.12 5.33 -2.23
C TRP A 299 -14.33 4.03 -2.04
N HIS A 300 -13.13 3.92 -2.62
CA HIS A 300 -12.27 2.75 -2.48
C HIS A 300 -11.89 2.50 -1.02
N ALA A 301 -11.58 3.56 -0.27
CA ALA A 301 -11.36 3.47 1.17
C ALA A 301 -12.60 3.01 1.94
N SER A 302 -13.79 3.44 1.53
CA SER A 302 -15.06 3.01 2.13
C SER A 302 -15.33 1.52 1.89
N ILE A 303 -15.03 1.00 0.69
CA ILE A 303 -15.22 -0.42 0.34
C ILE A 303 -14.25 -1.33 1.09
N ARG A 304 -12.99 -0.90 1.25
CA ARG A 304 -11.92 -1.72 1.83
C ARG A 304 -11.92 -1.75 3.36
N GLN A 305 -12.56 -0.78 4.01
CA GLN A 305 -12.66 -0.72 5.46
C GLN A 305 -13.78 -1.66 5.98
N PRO A 306 -13.65 -2.17 7.22
CA PRO A 306 -14.72 -2.91 7.87
C PRO A 306 -16.01 -2.11 7.90
N GLN A 307 -17.11 -2.72 7.44
CA GLN A 307 -18.41 -2.08 7.40
C GLN A 307 -19.03 -2.02 8.80
N GLN A 308 -19.57 -0.85 9.15
CA GLN A 308 -20.32 -0.65 10.38
C GLN A 308 -21.81 -0.72 10.08
N PHE A 309 -22.56 -1.47 10.89
CA PHE A 309 -23.99 -1.57 10.72
C PHE A 309 -24.69 -0.38 11.38
N SER A 310 -25.25 0.50 10.56
CA SER A 310 -26.04 1.65 10.98
C SER A 310 -27.49 1.48 10.55
N PRO A 311 -28.31 0.68 11.29
CA PRO A 311 -29.64 0.27 10.83
C PRO A 311 -30.58 1.45 10.64
N ARG A 312 -30.48 2.49 11.48
CA ARG A 312 -31.30 3.69 11.35
C ARG A 312 -31.05 4.43 10.03
N GLN A 313 -29.81 4.43 9.53
CA GLN A 313 -29.48 5.05 8.25
C GLN A 313 -29.89 4.16 7.07
N LEU A 314 -29.70 2.84 7.19
CA LEU A 314 -30.04 1.88 6.13
C LEU A 314 -31.54 1.71 5.92
N TYR A 315 -32.31 1.67 7.01
CA TYR A 315 -33.73 1.38 7.00
C TYR A 315 -34.59 2.61 7.30
N PHE A 316 -34.06 3.82 7.08
CA PHE A 316 -34.77 5.06 7.39
C PHE A 316 -36.14 5.11 6.69
N ASP A 317 -36.17 4.76 5.40
CA ASP A 317 -37.37 4.75 4.57
C ASP A 317 -37.95 3.34 4.36
N TYR A 318 -37.52 2.35 5.16
CA TYR A 318 -38.02 0.99 5.03
C TYR A 318 -39.52 0.94 5.36
N THR A 319 -40.31 0.60 4.35
CA THR A 319 -41.74 0.33 4.50
C THR A 319 -41.98 -1.16 4.31
N PRO A 320 -42.59 -1.87 5.27
CA PRO A 320 -42.94 -3.27 5.07
C PRO A 320 -43.97 -3.40 3.94
N SER A 321 -43.74 -4.30 2.97
CA SER A 321 -44.73 -4.63 1.93
C SER A 321 -45.68 -5.74 2.38
N THR A 322 -46.96 -5.63 2.03
CA THR A 322 -48.00 -6.64 2.31
C THR A 322 -48.08 -7.74 1.26
N LEU A 323 -47.19 -7.71 0.26
CA LEU A 323 -47.12 -8.67 -0.87
C LEU A 323 -46.63 -10.09 -0.48
N GLY A 324 -46.35 -10.31 0.81
CA GLY A 324 -46.01 -11.62 1.41
C GLY A 324 -47.20 -12.43 1.94
N GLY A 325 -48.44 -12.03 1.68
CA GLY A 325 -49.65 -12.70 2.18
C GLY A 325 -50.03 -14.02 1.50
N THR A 326 -49.17 -14.66 0.73
CA THR A 326 -49.43 -16.01 0.20
C THR A 326 -48.90 -17.06 1.16
N SER A 327 -49.78 -17.62 1.98
CA SER A 327 -49.48 -18.84 2.72
C SER A 327 -49.27 -19.99 1.72
N HIS A 328 -48.02 -20.39 1.48
CA HIS A 328 -47.76 -21.66 0.82
C HIS A 328 -48.15 -22.79 1.77
N THR A 329 -48.89 -23.77 1.27
CA THR A 329 -49.19 -24.98 2.06
C THR A 329 -47.89 -25.77 2.29
N ALA A 330 -47.85 -26.60 3.34
CA ALA A 330 -46.65 -27.39 3.69
C ALA A 330 -46.14 -28.32 2.58
N ASN A 331 -46.92 -28.53 1.51
CA ASN A 331 -46.60 -29.39 0.36
C ASN A 331 -46.16 -28.62 -0.89
N ALA A 332 -46.00 -27.29 -0.83
CA ALA A 332 -45.55 -26.52 -1.99
C ALA A 332 -44.09 -26.89 -2.34
N LYS A 333 -43.83 -27.16 -3.63
CA LYS A 333 -42.47 -27.43 -4.10
C LYS A 333 -41.64 -26.16 -4.05
N VAL A 334 -40.35 -26.29 -3.71
CA VAL A 334 -39.42 -25.16 -3.60
C VAL A 334 -39.36 -24.36 -4.89
N ASP A 335 -39.38 -25.03 -6.05
CA ASP A 335 -39.36 -24.38 -7.37
C ASP A 335 -40.58 -23.47 -7.61
N ASP A 336 -41.76 -23.89 -7.12
CA ASP A 336 -42.99 -23.11 -7.25
C ASP A 336 -42.98 -21.88 -6.34
N ILE A 337 -42.41 -22.00 -5.13
CA ILE A 337 -42.19 -20.88 -4.20
C ILE A 337 -41.18 -19.88 -4.78
N VAL A 338 -40.12 -20.37 -5.42
CA VAL A 338 -39.07 -19.53 -6.02
C VAL A 338 -39.60 -18.78 -7.24
N LYS A 339 -40.36 -19.45 -8.13
CA LYS A 339 -41.01 -18.81 -9.27
C LYS A 339 -42.00 -17.73 -8.86
N ASP A 340 -42.88 -18.02 -7.90
CA ASP A 340 -43.85 -17.05 -7.38
C ASP A 340 -43.16 -15.82 -6.74
N LYS A 341 -42.05 -16.03 -6.03
CA LYS A 341 -41.23 -14.92 -5.51
C LYS A 341 -40.56 -14.10 -6.61
N ILE A 342 -40.03 -14.73 -7.66
CA ILE A 342 -39.40 -14.02 -8.78
C ILE A 342 -40.42 -13.20 -9.55
N GLU A 343 -41.61 -13.75 -9.84
CA GLU A 343 -42.68 -13.03 -10.52
C GLU A 343 -43.18 -11.85 -9.68
N LYS A 344 -43.28 -12.00 -8.36
CA LYS A 344 -43.60 -10.90 -7.43
C LYS A 344 -42.52 -9.82 -7.43
N TRP A 345 -41.25 -10.19 -7.36
CA TRP A 345 -40.14 -9.24 -7.41
C TRP A 345 -40.02 -8.53 -8.76
N LYS A 346 -40.42 -9.17 -9.87
CA LYS A 346 -40.58 -8.48 -11.16
C LYS A 346 -41.74 -7.47 -11.13
N ALA A 347 -42.88 -7.86 -10.58
CA ALA A 347 -44.03 -6.97 -10.44
C ALA A 347 -43.75 -5.76 -9.51
N GLU A 348 -42.87 -5.93 -8.52
CA GLU A 348 -42.37 -4.86 -7.65
C GLU A 348 -41.28 -3.98 -8.32
N GLY A 349 -40.84 -4.31 -9.54
CA GLY A 349 -39.73 -3.63 -10.22
C GLY A 349 -38.36 -3.87 -9.58
N LEU A 350 -38.25 -4.83 -8.65
CA LEU A 350 -37.01 -5.21 -7.99
C LEU A 350 -36.12 -6.12 -8.85
N LEU A 351 -36.73 -6.84 -9.79
CA LEU A 351 -36.03 -7.61 -10.83
C LEU A 351 -36.40 -7.08 -12.22
N PRO A 352 -35.44 -7.02 -13.16
CA PRO A 352 -35.74 -6.76 -14.56
C PRO A 352 -36.77 -7.76 -15.12
N GLU A 353 -37.66 -7.30 -16.02
CA GLU A 353 -38.72 -8.12 -16.60
C GLU A 353 -38.19 -9.37 -17.33
N ASP A 354 -36.99 -9.26 -17.91
CA ASP A 354 -36.27 -10.30 -18.64
C ASP A 354 -35.46 -11.25 -17.74
N TYR A 355 -35.46 -11.06 -16.42
CA TYR A 355 -34.73 -11.95 -15.51
C TYR A 355 -35.29 -13.38 -15.53
N VAL A 356 -34.49 -14.33 -16.00
CA VAL A 356 -34.80 -15.77 -15.93
C VAL A 356 -33.92 -16.39 -14.86
N HIS A 357 -34.54 -17.01 -13.85
CA HIS A 357 -33.80 -17.81 -12.88
C HIS A 357 -33.40 -19.14 -13.53
N GLU A 358 -32.21 -19.16 -14.10
CA GLU A 358 -31.54 -20.41 -14.42
C GLU A 358 -31.07 -21.03 -13.09
N ASP A 359 -31.65 -22.18 -12.73
CA ASP A 359 -31.05 -23.09 -11.76
C ASP A 359 -29.73 -23.61 -12.35
N ARG A 360 -28.72 -22.75 -12.39
CA ARG A 360 -27.35 -23.22 -12.46
C ARG A 360 -27.15 -23.94 -11.16
N VAL A 361 -27.29 -25.26 -11.19
CA VAL A 361 -26.66 -26.16 -10.22
C VAL A 361 -25.23 -25.65 -10.13
N TYR A 362 -24.98 -24.88 -9.09
CA TYR A 362 -23.66 -24.39 -8.78
C TYR A 362 -22.89 -25.66 -8.51
N ASP A 363 -22.15 -26.13 -9.50
CA ASP A 363 -21.28 -27.28 -9.34
C ASP A 363 -20.25 -26.83 -8.30
N ARG A 364 -20.52 -27.18 -7.04
CA ARG A 364 -19.68 -26.85 -5.89
C ARG A 364 -18.28 -27.45 -6.06
N THR A 365 -18.07 -28.31 -7.06
CA THR A 365 -16.77 -28.87 -7.42
C THR A 365 -15.98 -28.01 -8.43
N ALA A 366 -16.62 -27.07 -9.14
CA ALA A 366 -15.96 -26.23 -10.15
C ALA A 366 -15.39 -24.92 -9.58
N SER A 367 -16.03 -24.32 -8.57
CA SER A 367 -15.57 -23.04 -7.97
C SER A 367 -14.47 -23.19 -6.91
N PHE A 368 -14.12 -24.42 -6.53
CA PHE A 368 -12.97 -24.75 -5.69
C PHE A 368 -12.03 -25.76 -6.35
N LYS A 369 -11.73 -25.59 -7.65
CA LYS A 369 -10.40 -26.00 -8.15
C LYS A 369 -9.39 -24.91 -7.80
N SER A 370 -9.22 -24.68 -6.49
CA SER A 370 -7.95 -24.21 -5.99
C SER A 370 -6.91 -25.20 -6.48
N VAL A 371 -5.83 -24.68 -7.05
CA VAL A 371 -4.55 -25.36 -7.22
C VAL A 371 -4.02 -25.72 -5.82
N ALA A 372 -4.67 -26.66 -5.15
CA ALA A 372 -4.17 -27.33 -3.98
C ALA A 372 -3.29 -28.43 -4.51
N ARG A 373 -1.99 -28.12 -4.55
CA ARG A 373 -0.89 -29.08 -4.67
C ARG A 373 -1.28 -30.32 -3.84
N GLN A 374 -1.60 -31.42 -4.49
CA GLN A 374 -1.78 -32.71 -3.84
C GLN A 374 -0.42 -33.19 -3.33
N GLU A 375 0.07 -32.60 -2.24
CA GLU A 375 0.98 -33.32 -1.37
C GLU A 375 0.16 -34.39 -0.65
N LYS A 376 0.38 -35.63 -1.11
CA LYS A 376 -0.10 -36.86 -0.51
C LYS A 376 0.39 -36.96 0.94
N TRP A 377 -0.39 -36.42 1.88
CA TRP A 377 -0.29 -36.85 3.28
C TRP A 377 -1.20 -38.06 3.46
N LYS A 378 -0.56 -39.18 3.78
CA LYS A 378 -1.14 -40.53 3.96
C LYS A 378 -2.41 -40.47 4.81
N LYS A 379 -3.48 -41.12 4.33
CA LYS A 379 -4.68 -41.41 5.13
C LYS A 379 -4.24 -42.15 6.40
N GLN A 380 -4.40 -41.53 7.58
CA GLN A 380 -4.39 -42.29 8.83
C GLN A 380 -5.67 -43.14 8.91
N PRO A 381 -5.60 -44.36 9.47
CA PRO A 381 -6.78 -45.21 9.61
C PRO A 381 -7.78 -44.57 10.58
N LYS A 382 -9.07 -44.60 10.19
CA LYS A 382 -10.18 -44.16 11.03
C LYS A 382 -10.32 -45.13 12.20
N ILE A 383 -10.13 -44.64 13.41
CA ILE A 383 -10.47 -45.35 14.64
C ILE A 383 -12.00 -45.33 14.78
N THR A 384 -12.64 -46.49 14.63
CA THR A 384 -14.06 -46.69 14.93
C THR A 384 -14.23 -47.41 16.26
N LYS A 385 -15.16 -46.93 17.09
CA LYS A 385 -15.44 -47.48 18.42
C LYS A 385 -16.60 -48.49 18.32
N ASN A 386 -16.36 -49.75 18.64
CA ASN A 386 -17.42 -50.74 18.78
C ASN A 386 -17.81 -50.91 20.27
N LYS A 387 -19.10 -50.95 20.57
CA LYS A 387 -19.62 -50.84 21.96
C LYS A 387 -19.31 -52.06 22.85
N ASN A 388 -18.90 -53.20 22.29
CA ASN A 388 -18.66 -54.42 23.07
C ASN A 388 -17.19 -54.87 23.17
N VAL A 389 -16.23 -54.21 22.49
CA VAL A 389 -14.81 -54.67 22.48
C VAL A 389 -13.76 -53.53 22.57
N GLY A 390 -14.16 -52.26 22.69
CA GLY A 390 -13.20 -51.16 22.77
C GLY A 390 -12.54 -50.80 21.43
N TYR A 391 -11.49 -49.97 21.46
CA TYR A 391 -10.81 -49.46 20.26
C TYR A 391 -9.80 -50.49 19.73
N SER A 392 -10.09 -51.11 18.58
CA SER A 392 -9.13 -51.93 17.84
C SER A 392 -8.70 -51.21 16.57
N GLY A 393 -7.41 -50.88 16.46
CA GLY A 393 -6.79 -50.53 15.18
C GLY A 393 -6.21 -51.80 14.57
N GLU A 394 -6.74 -52.24 13.43
CA GLU A 394 -6.07 -53.24 12.61
C GLU A 394 -4.90 -52.57 11.86
N LEU A 395 -3.78 -53.31 11.74
CA LEU A 395 -2.52 -52.92 11.13
C LEU A 395 -2.65 -52.48 9.67
#